data_AF-T0XW97-F1
#
_entry.id   AF-T0XW97-F1
#
_cell.length_a   1.000
_cell.length_b   1.000
_cell.length_c   1.000
_cell.angle_alpha   90.00
_cell.angle_beta   90.00
_cell.angle_gamma   90.00
#
_symmetry.space_group_name_H-M   'P 1'
#
loop_
_entity.id
_entity.type
_entity.pdbx_description
1 polymer ?
#
loop_
_entity_poly.entity_id
_entity_poly.type
_entity_poly.pdbx_seq_one_letter_code
_entity_poly.pdbx_strand_id
1 'polypeptide(L)'
;SAGLRLLGSFEFHGGRDTYHFSIDWRTMALYQREAYGLLEWRQRLRLQQDLAKWLHCLIVSNAPGEQRYALKDLRTWIGAVDRPRRFRARLEDAMRELEQNGLIKQARRRPW
;
A
#
# COMPACT_ATOMS: atom_id res chain seq x y z
N SER A 1 -18.15 17.79 9.78
CA SER A 1 -17.08 17.77 8.77
C SER A 1 -17.46 16.75 7.71
N ALA A 2 -17.64 17.14 6.45
CA ALA A 2 -17.86 16.18 5.37
C ALA A 2 -16.50 15.52 5.07
N GLY A 3 -16.34 14.23 5.43
CA GLY A 3 -15.10 13.50 5.21
C GLY A 3 -14.72 13.47 3.73
N LEU A 4 -13.41 13.45 3.44
CA LEU A 4 -12.91 13.21 2.08
C LEU A 4 -13.41 11.83 1.61
N ARG A 5 -13.92 11.78 0.38
CA ARG A 5 -14.33 10.53 -0.28
C ARG A 5 -13.30 10.17 -1.34
N LEU A 6 -12.94 8.89 -1.43
CA LEU A 6 -12.04 8.44 -2.50
C LEU A 6 -12.72 8.51 -3.87
N LEU A 7 -13.96 8.01 -3.95
CA LEU A 7 -14.76 7.99 -5.17
C LEU A 7 -15.70 9.19 -5.23
N GLY A 8 -15.79 9.81 -6.41
CA GLY A 8 -16.78 10.82 -6.75
C GLY A 8 -18.09 10.15 -7.19
N SER A 9 -18.07 9.54 -8.37
CA SER A 9 -19.16 8.71 -8.92
C SER A 9 -18.75 7.24 -9.01
N PHE A 10 -19.72 6.32 -8.90
CA PHE A 10 -19.54 4.89 -9.07
C PHE A 10 -20.83 4.29 -9.64
N GLU A 11 -20.80 3.82 -10.88
CA GLU A 11 -21.98 3.37 -11.63
C GLU A 11 -21.67 2.10 -12.43
N PHE A 12 -22.65 1.20 -12.54
CA PHE A 12 -22.57 0.01 -13.39
C PHE A 12 -23.34 0.26 -14.70
N HIS A 13 -22.68 0.04 -15.84
CA HIS A 13 -23.28 0.18 -17.16
C HIS A 13 -23.57 -1.21 -17.75
N GLY A 14 -24.78 -1.71 -17.52
CA GLY A 14 -25.20 -3.06 -17.93
C GLY A 14 -25.17 -3.32 -19.44
N GLY A 15 -25.24 -2.29 -20.29
CA GLY A 15 -25.11 -2.46 -21.74
C GLY A 15 -23.70 -2.83 -22.20
N ARG A 16 -22.67 -2.66 -21.36
CA ARG A 16 -21.27 -2.99 -21.65
C ARG A 16 -20.63 -3.92 -20.61
N ASP A 17 -21.37 -4.28 -19.57
CA ASP A 17 -20.87 -5.01 -18.40
C ASP A 17 -19.62 -4.36 -17.77
N THR A 18 -19.62 -3.02 -17.68
CA THR A 18 -18.48 -2.25 -17.17
C THR A 18 -18.88 -1.33 -16.01
N TYR A 19 -18.01 -1.23 -15.00
CA TYR A 19 -18.09 -0.21 -13.97
C TYR A 19 -17.41 1.08 -14.42
N HIS A 20 -18.06 2.21 -14.24
CA HIS A 20 -17.48 3.54 -14.38
C HIS A 20 -17.35 4.17 -13.00
N PHE A 21 -16.19 4.77 -12.73
CA PHE A 21 -15.97 5.51 -11.51
C PHE A 21 -15.10 6.74 -11.77
N SER A 22 -15.24 7.74 -10.90
CA SER A 22 -14.35 8.88 -10.84
C SER A 22 -13.70 8.98 -9.46
N ILE A 23 -12.49 9.53 -9.40
CA ILE A 23 -11.84 9.90 -8.15
C ILE A 23 -12.34 11.29 -7.75
N ASP A 24 -12.70 11.50 -6.48
CA ASP A 24 -13.09 12.84 -6.00
C ASP A 24 -11.93 13.81 -6.21
N TRP A 25 -12.18 14.94 -6.88
CA TRP A 25 -11.16 15.93 -7.18
C TRP A 25 -10.45 16.48 -5.92
N ARG A 26 -11.15 16.53 -4.78
CA ARG A 26 -10.57 16.97 -3.49
C ARG A 26 -9.54 15.97 -2.99
N THR A 27 -9.80 14.68 -3.21
CA THR A 27 -8.84 13.61 -2.93
C THR A 27 -7.68 13.67 -3.91
N MET A 28 -7.96 13.88 -5.20
CA MET A 28 -6.93 13.99 -6.22
C MET A 28 -6.00 15.18 -5.97
N ALA A 29 -6.51 16.29 -5.44
CA ALA A 29 -5.71 17.47 -5.06
C ALA A 29 -4.66 17.17 -3.98
N LEU A 30 -4.85 16.15 -3.15
CA LEU A 30 -3.85 15.73 -2.17
C LEU A 30 -2.60 15.14 -2.83
N TYR A 31 -2.72 14.61 -4.05
CA TYR A 31 -1.65 13.95 -4.80
C TYR A 31 -0.95 14.86 -5.81
N GLN A 32 -1.36 16.13 -5.96
CA GLN A 32 -0.77 17.08 -6.92
C GLN A 32 0.57 17.67 -6.47
N ARG A 33 0.96 17.46 -5.21
CA ARG A 33 2.26 17.92 -4.68
C ARG A 33 3.31 16.86 -5.01
N GLU A 34 4.48 17.28 -5.45
CA GLU A 34 5.62 16.52 -6.02
C GLU A 34 6.19 15.34 -5.18
N ALA A 35 5.53 14.95 -4.09
CA ALA A 35 5.85 13.80 -3.26
C ALA A 35 4.97 12.59 -3.63
N TYR A 36 5.15 12.06 -4.85
CA TYR A 36 4.50 10.83 -5.28
C TYR A 36 5.53 9.71 -5.53
N GLY A 37 5.20 8.51 -5.09
CA GLY A 37 5.94 7.30 -5.44
C GLY A 37 5.46 6.76 -6.79
N LEU A 38 6.35 6.69 -7.79
CA LEU A 38 6.04 6.05 -9.06
C LEU A 38 6.14 4.52 -8.90
N LEU A 39 4.99 3.85 -8.94
CA LEU A 39 4.91 2.40 -8.88
C LEU A 39 4.80 1.81 -10.29
N GLU A 40 5.74 0.94 -10.64
CA GLU A 40 5.65 0.13 -11.84
C GLU A 40 4.52 -0.89 -11.72
N TRP A 41 3.44 -0.65 -12.47
CA TRP A 41 2.19 -1.43 -12.42
C TRP A 41 2.42 -2.94 -12.56
N ARG A 42 3.28 -3.34 -13.52
CA ARG A 42 3.57 -4.76 -13.79
C ARG A 42 4.25 -5.45 -12.61
N GLN A 43 5.03 -4.73 -11.82
CA GLN A 43 5.65 -5.29 -10.62
C GLN A 43 4.60 -5.43 -9.51
N ARG A 44 3.71 -4.44 -9.36
CA ARG A 44 2.63 -4.46 -8.37
C ARG A 44 1.63 -5.58 -8.60
N LEU A 45 1.33 -5.92 -9.85
CA LEU A 45 0.42 -7.03 -10.19
C LEU A 45 0.93 -8.41 -9.78
N ARG A 46 2.25 -8.58 -9.60
CA ARG A 46 2.81 -9.87 -9.16
C ARG A 46 2.59 -10.13 -7.68
N LEU A 47 2.36 -9.07 -6.90
CA LEU A 47 2.09 -9.16 -5.48
C LEU A 47 0.66 -9.67 -5.24
N GLN A 48 0.55 -10.75 -4.49
CA GLN A 48 -0.67 -11.41 -4.05
C GLN A 48 -1.15 -10.82 -2.73
N GLN A 49 -0.25 -10.53 -1.78
CA GLN A 49 -0.65 -10.03 -0.46
C GLN A 49 -0.91 -8.52 -0.48
N ASP A 50 -2.05 -8.11 0.06
CA ASP A 50 -2.38 -6.68 0.22
C ASP A 50 -1.39 -5.95 1.13
N LEU A 51 -0.86 -6.64 2.14
CA LEU A 51 0.18 -6.09 3.00
C LEU A 51 1.49 -5.87 2.23
N ALA A 52 1.85 -6.76 1.30
CA ALA A 52 3.02 -6.56 0.44
C ALA A 52 2.80 -5.35 -0.49
N LYS A 53 1.61 -5.23 -1.10
CA LYS A 53 1.25 -4.06 -1.92
C LYS A 53 1.30 -2.75 -1.13
N TRP A 54 0.84 -2.76 0.12
CA TRP A 54 0.86 -1.60 1.01
C TRP A 54 2.30 -1.22 1.37
N LEU A 55 3.14 -2.20 1.75
CA LEU A 55 4.56 -1.97 2.05
C LEU A 55 5.34 -1.48 0.83
N HIS A 56 5.07 -2.03 -0.36
CA HIS A 56 5.71 -1.56 -1.59
C HIS A 56 5.40 -0.07 -1.84
N CYS A 57 4.16 0.35 -1.60
CA CYS A 57 3.77 1.75 -1.71
C CYS A 57 4.52 2.63 -0.71
N LEU A 58 4.59 2.19 0.56
CA LEU A 58 5.35 2.88 1.61
C LEU A 58 6.82 3.05 1.20
N ILE A 59 7.46 1.98 0.72
CA ILE A 59 8.89 1.99 0.37
C ILE A 59 9.18 2.94 -0.78
N VAL A 60 8.39 2.87 -1.86
CA VAL A 60 8.57 3.67 -3.07
C VAL A 60 8.24 5.15 -2.85
N SER A 61 7.37 5.46 -1.90
CA SER A 61 6.99 6.85 -1.58
C SER A 61 7.98 7.54 -0.63
N ASN A 62 9.02 6.85 -0.16
CA ASN A 62 10.01 7.38 0.76
C ASN A 62 11.41 7.40 0.13
N ALA A 63 12.33 8.10 0.78
CA ALA A 63 13.72 8.23 0.31
C ALA A 63 14.37 6.85 0.09
N PRO A 64 15.22 6.70 -0.95
CA PRO A 64 15.92 5.47 -1.21
C PRO A 64 16.90 5.14 -0.07
N GLY A 65 17.10 3.86 0.18
CA GLY A 65 18.04 3.37 1.21
C GLY A 65 17.37 2.50 2.27
N GLU A 66 18.04 2.35 3.41
CA GLU A 66 17.50 1.57 4.52
C GLU A 66 16.38 2.34 5.23
N GLN A 67 15.17 1.79 5.20
CA GLN A 67 14.02 2.33 5.90
C GLN A 67 13.73 1.51 7.17
N ARG A 68 13.43 2.20 8.28
CA ARG A 68 13.17 1.57 9.58
C ARG A 68 11.86 2.08 10.15
N TYR A 69 10.99 1.16 10.51
CA TYR A 69 9.66 1.46 11.05
C TYR A 69 9.41 0.62 12.31
N ALA A 70 8.79 1.23 13.33
CA ALA A 70 8.36 0.47 14.49
C ALA A 70 7.14 -0.39 14.13
N LEU A 71 7.08 -1.61 14.66
CA LEU A 71 5.95 -2.52 14.42
C LEU A 71 4.61 -1.90 14.82
N LYS A 72 4.60 -1.09 15.89
CA LYS A 72 3.40 -0.38 16.36
C LYS A 72 2.89 0.64 15.33
N ASP A 73 3.80 1.34 14.64
CA ASP A 73 3.43 2.40 13.69
C ASP A 73 2.87 1.77 12.42
N LEU A 74 3.52 0.70 11.91
CA LEU A 74 3.01 -0.06 10.77
C LEU A 74 1.60 -0.63 11.02
N ARG A 75 1.34 -1.13 12.24
CA ARG A 75 0.01 -1.63 12.63
C ARG A 75 -1.03 -0.51 12.63
N THR A 76 -0.68 0.64 13.19
CA THR A 76 -1.57 1.80 13.23
C THR A 76 -1.90 2.30 11.83
N TRP A 77 -0.90 2.49 10.96
CA TRP A 77 -1.09 3.07 9.63
C TRP A 77 -1.91 2.18 8.70
N ILE A 78 -1.81 0.85 8.82
CA ILE A 78 -2.62 -0.08 8.01
C ILE A 78 -3.96 -0.42 8.66
N GLY A 79 -4.24 0.08 9.87
CA GLY A 79 -5.47 -0.25 10.59
C GLY A 79 -5.57 -1.73 11.00
N ALA A 80 -4.45 -2.34 11.38
CA ALA A 80 -4.40 -3.75 11.74
C ALA A 80 -5.19 -4.03 13.04
N VAL A 81 -6.26 -4.82 12.93
CA VAL A 81 -7.12 -5.23 14.07
C VAL A 81 -6.68 -6.53 14.75
N ASP A 82 -5.72 -7.25 14.17
CA ASP A 82 -5.25 -8.53 14.69
C ASP A 82 -4.23 -8.38 15.83
N ARG A 83 -3.97 -9.48 16.54
CA ARG A 83 -2.99 -9.52 17.63
C ARG A 83 -1.58 -9.19 17.08
N PRO A 84 -0.72 -8.48 17.84
CA PRO A 84 0.61 -8.08 17.37
C PRO A 84 1.46 -9.23 16.81
N ARG A 85 1.39 -10.41 17.42
CA ARG A 85 2.10 -11.62 16.97
C ARG A 85 1.63 -12.11 15.60
N ARG A 86 0.33 -12.06 15.32
CA ARG A 86 -0.25 -12.46 14.03
C ARG A 86 0.09 -11.43 12.96
N PHE A 87 0.02 -10.15 13.30
CA PHE A 87 0.44 -9.09 12.41
C PHE A 87 1.92 -9.25 12.01
N ARG A 88 2.78 -9.54 12.99
CA ARG A 88 4.20 -9.80 12.74
C ARG A 88 4.41 -10.95 11.74
N ALA A 89 3.72 -12.07 11.91
CA ALA A 89 3.84 -13.19 10.97
C ALA A 89 3.43 -12.77 9.54
N ARG A 90 2.29 -12.08 9.39
CA ARG A 90 1.86 -11.53 8.09
C ARG A 90 2.87 -10.55 7.49
N LEU A 91 3.46 -9.69 8.33
CA LEU A 91 4.49 -8.74 7.91
C LEU A 91 5.73 -9.48 7.39
N GLU A 92 6.13 -10.56 8.05
CA GLU A 92 7.24 -11.40 7.63
C GLU A 92 6.96 -12.09 6.28
N ASP A 93 5.74 -12.55 6.06
CA ASP A 93 5.32 -13.16 4.79
C ASP A 93 5.25 -12.12 3.66
N ALA A 94 4.74 -10.91 3.94
CA ALA A 94 4.69 -9.82 2.99
C ALA A 94 6.09 -9.33 2.58
N MET A 95 7.02 -9.20 3.53
CA MET A 95 8.40 -8.81 3.23
C MET A 95 9.12 -9.86 2.38
N ARG A 96 8.89 -11.16 2.66
CA ARG A 96 9.43 -12.25 1.86
C ARG A 96 8.93 -12.22 0.42
N GLU A 97 7.65 -11.91 0.22
CA GLU A 97 7.09 -11.75 -1.12
C GLU A 97 7.73 -10.60 -1.89
N LEU A 98 8.03 -9.47 -1.22
CA LEU A 98 8.74 -8.35 -1.83
C LEU A 98 10.16 -8.74 -2.26
N GLU A 99 10.88 -9.52 -1.43
CA GLU A 99 12.21 -10.05 -1.77
C GLU A 99 12.13 -10.98 -3.00
N GLN A 100 11.18 -11.93 -3.01
CA GLN A 100 10.99 -12.88 -4.09
C GLN A 100 10.66 -12.21 -5.44
N ASN A 101 9.99 -11.06 -5.41
CA ASN A 101 9.70 -10.27 -6.59
C ASN A 101 10.81 -9.26 -6.96
N GLY A 102 11.92 -9.23 -6.22
CA GLY A 102 13.05 -8.33 -6.46
C GLY A 102 12.75 -6.86 -6.16
N LEU A 103 11.70 -6.57 -5.40
CA LEU A 103 11.28 -5.20 -5.04
C LEU A 103 12.11 -4.62 -3.89
N ILE A 104 12.64 -5.50 -3.04
CA ILE A 104 13.61 -5.14 -2.01
C ILE A 104 14.76 -6.14 -2.05
N LYS A 105 15.96 -5.69 -1.66
CA LYS A 105 17.13 -6.58 -1.58
C LYS A 105 17.08 -7.52 -0.37
N GLN A 106 16.71 -6.97 0.79
CA GLN A 106 16.70 -7.74 2.04
C GLN A 106 15.85 -7.05 3.11
N ALA A 107 14.98 -7.82 3.75
CA ALA A 107 14.27 -7.49 4.97
C ALA A 107 15.17 -7.80 6.16
N ARG A 108 15.47 -6.79 6.99
CA ARG A 108 16.24 -6.98 8.23
C ARG A 108 15.34 -6.95 9.45
N ARG A 109 15.58 -7.88 10.35
CA ARG A 109 15.01 -7.89 11.70
C ARG A 109 16.15 -7.60 12.65
N ARG A 110 15.99 -6.61 13.53
CA ARG A 110 16.83 -6.58 14.73
C ARG A 110 16.23 -7.60 15.69
N PRO A 111 17.00 -8.61 16.13
CA PRO A 111 16.63 -9.34 17.33
C PRO A 111 16.54 -8.34 18.48
N TRP A 112 15.56 -8.54 19.35
CA TRP A 112 15.43 -7.79 20.59
C TRP A 112 16.44 -8.32 21.60
#